data_AF-W7T3E0-F1
#
_entry.id   AF-W7T3E0-F1
#
_cell.length_a   1.000
_cell.length_b   1.000
_cell.length_c   1.000
_cell.angle_alpha   90.00
_cell.angle_beta   90.00
_cell.angle_gamma   90.00
#
_symmetry.space_group_name_H-M   'P 1'
#
loop_
_entity.id
_entity.type
_entity.pdbx_description
1 polymer ?
#
loop_
_entity_poly.entity_id
_entity_poly.type
_entity_poly.pdbx_seq_one_letter_code
_entity_poly.pdbx_strand_id
1 'polypeptide(L)'
;MGSISLGEVRIAGSLLATLIQVVGQRAGRRAEGLLLGDALVHTVAVTDDTQEARERTDLQLDVTGYVSTNQKDAFYEPLTGTMNATKIAEATSEVNRRHRMVGWYVARNTASTKPSLRDLAILRHLGDYLRSTSREDDAEALRGESRTPSEAKKSTSGTTLDRRGKDPALAFPAVLIVFSLDLRSSSEAQGISYACHYLSPAAPFSSSESASLAYQTHLLKVRNVSHDSTAEYQAYTGGTYPSLLSPHSSLPSRTSQPSARMPSPVIPSMRPGLADFARAIPPPHVTEYELYLDQILEHLHGLVDEIRAEELELSALRKKQGRLKHLLRAEKEKGRGISGEREEKLV
;
A
#
# COMPACT_ATOMS: atom_id res chain seq x y z
N MET A 1 -9.82 -11.34 23.30
CA MET A 1 -8.92 -10.56 22.44
C MET A 1 -9.80 -9.66 21.59
N GLY A 2 -9.51 -8.35 21.53
CA GLY A 2 -10.29 -7.42 20.71
C GLY A 2 -10.24 -7.81 19.24
N SER A 3 -11.37 -7.74 18.55
CA SER A 3 -11.44 -7.98 17.10
C SER A 3 -10.72 -6.84 16.38
N ILE A 4 -9.71 -7.16 15.57
CA ILE A 4 -9.07 -6.17 14.69
C ILE A 4 -10.01 -5.90 13.51
N SER A 5 -10.45 -4.64 13.37
CA SER A 5 -11.20 -4.18 12.19
C SER A 5 -10.25 -3.57 11.17
N LEU A 6 -10.51 -3.79 9.88
CA LEU A 6 -9.92 -2.97 8.84
C LEU A 6 -10.51 -1.56 9.00
N GLY A 7 -9.68 -0.60 9.38
CA GLY A 7 -10.07 0.79 9.59
C GLY A 7 -9.92 1.61 8.33
N GLU A 8 -8.81 1.46 7.62
CA GLU A 8 -8.51 2.31 6.46
C GLU A 8 -7.61 1.62 5.43
N VAL A 9 -7.86 1.90 4.14
CA VAL A 9 -6.95 1.55 3.03
C VAL A 9 -6.54 2.84 2.35
N ARG A 10 -5.23 3.12 2.30
CA ARG A 10 -4.66 4.34 1.73
C ARG A 10 -3.82 4.03 0.50
N ILE A 11 -3.86 4.94 -0.47
CA ILE A 11 -3.01 4.90 -1.66
C ILE A 11 -2.52 6.31 -2.00
N ALA A 12 -1.26 6.44 -2.42
CA ALA A 12 -0.75 7.72 -2.91
C ALA A 12 -1.43 8.10 -4.25
N GLY A 13 -1.74 9.38 -4.44
CA GLY A 13 -2.34 9.86 -5.70
C GLY A 13 -1.49 9.56 -6.93
N SER A 14 -0.16 9.67 -6.83
CA SER A 14 0.79 9.30 -7.89
C SER A 14 0.69 7.81 -8.24
N LEU A 15 0.64 6.94 -7.23
CA LEU A 15 0.55 5.48 -7.42
C LEU A 15 -0.78 5.08 -8.08
N LEU A 16 -1.89 5.68 -7.63
CA LEU A 16 -3.20 5.47 -8.24
C LEU A 16 -3.21 5.94 -9.71
N ALA A 17 -2.61 7.09 -10.00
CA ALA A 17 -2.48 7.60 -11.37
C ALA A 17 -1.68 6.64 -12.25
N THR A 18 -0.56 6.09 -11.76
CA THR A 18 0.22 5.10 -12.52
C THR A 18 -0.55 3.80 -12.74
N LEU A 19 -1.29 3.31 -11.73
CA LEU A 19 -2.18 2.15 -11.90
C LEU A 19 -3.24 2.42 -12.97
N ILE A 20 -3.88 3.59 -12.93
CA ILE A 20 -4.87 4.00 -13.93
C ILE A 20 -4.23 4.06 -15.33
N GLN A 21 -3.01 4.59 -15.46
CA GLN A 21 -2.28 4.62 -16.71
C GLN A 21 -2.01 3.20 -17.23
N VAL A 22 -1.54 2.29 -16.38
CA VAL A 22 -1.31 0.87 -16.75
C VAL A 22 -2.60 0.21 -17.21
N VAL A 23 -3.70 0.48 -16.51
CA VAL A 23 -5.02 -0.03 -16.85
C VAL A 23 -5.50 0.54 -18.19
N GLY A 24 -5.33 1.85 -18.40
CA GLY A 24 -5.72 2.55 -19.63
C GLY A 24 -4.92 2.12 -20.86
N GLN A 25 -3.60 1.93 -20.72
CA GLN A 25 -2.73 1.40 -21.79
C GLN A 25 -3.13 -0.02 -22.22
N ARG A 26 -3.91 -0.72 -21.39
CA ARG A 26 -4.42 -2.06 -21.65
C ARG A 26 -5.88 -2.07 -22.04
N ALA A 27 -6.48 -0.94 -22.43
CA ALA A 27 -7.84 -0.87 -22.92
C ALA A 27 -8.13 -1.98 -23.96
N GLY A 28 -9.19 -2.75 -23.73
CA GLY A 28 -9.51 -3.95 -24.53
C GLY A 28 -8.90 -5.26 -24.04
N ARG A 29 -7.95 -5.24 -23.09
CA ARG A 29 -7.35 -6.41 -22.45
C ARG A 29 -7.54 -6.36 -20.95
N ARG A 30 -7.52 -7.52 -20.31
CA ARG A 30 -7.56 -7.58 -18.85
C ARG A 30 -6.22 -7.11 -18.28
N ALA A 31 -6.26 -6.16 -17.36
CA ALA A 31 -5.11 -5.79 -16.54
C ALA A 31 -5.33 -6.33 -15.13
N GLU A 32 -4.35 -7.05 -14.60
CA GLU A 32 -4.38 -7.55 -13.22
C GLU A 32 -2.96 -7.56 -12.66
N GLY A 33 -2.85 -7.51 -11.34
CA GLY A 33 -1.55 -7.42 -10.68
C GLY A 33 -1.63 -7.42 -9.16
N LEU A 34 -0.50 -7.63 -8.51
CA LEU A 34 -0.40 -7.67 -7.05
C LEU A 34 -0.26 -6.25 -6.49
N LEU A 35 -0.84 -6.02 -5.31
CA LEU A 35 -0.67 -4.78 -4.54
C LEU A 35 0.33 -5.02 -3.42
N LEU A 36 1.23 -4.06 -3.26
CA LEU A 36 2.34 -4.08 -2.33
C LEU A 36 2.17 -2.94 -1.35
N GLY A 37 2.54 -3.15 -0.09
CA GLY A 37 2.23 -2.20 0.95
C GLY A 37 2.70 -2.61 2.32
N ASP A 38 2.31 -1.78 3.28
CA ASP A 38 2.56 -1.95 4.70
C ASP A 38 1.24 -1.94 5.47
N ALA A 39 1.23 -2.66 6.59
CA ALA A 39 0.10 -2.73 7.50
C ALA A 39 0.50 -2.07 8.83
N LEU A 40 -0.25 -1.06 9.24
CA LEU A 40 -0.09 -0.34 10.50
C LEU A 40 -1.27 -0.65 11.41
N VAL A 41 -1.00 -0.92 12.67
CA VAL A 41 -2.03 -1.23 13.66
C VAL A 41 -2.11 -0.08 14.64
N HIS A 42 -3.26 0.58 14.69
CA HIS A 42 -3.55 1.67 15.60
C HIS A 42 -4.53 1.19 16.67
N THR A 43 -4.09 1.19 17.92
CA THR A 43 -4.98 0.98 19.06
C THR A 43 -5.43 2.34 19.59
N VAL A 44 -6.72 2.61 19.49
CA VAL A 44 -7.36 3.84 19.95
C VAL A 44 -8.19 3.51 21.19
N ALA A 45 -7.93 4.22 22.29
CA ALA A 45 -8.81 4.19 23.45
C ALA A 45 -10.05 5.03 23.12
N VAL A 46 -11.19 4.36 23.00
CA VAL A 46 -12.51 4.98 22.84
C VAL A 46 -13.15 5.01 24.21
N THR A 47 -13.29 6.20 24.78
CA THR A 47 -14.11 6.43 25.96
C THR A 47 -15.53 6.70 25.51
N ASP A 48 -16.44 5.76 25.79
CA ASP A 48 -17.87 5.99 25.67
C ASP A 48 -18.36 6.83 26.88
N ASP A 49 -19.46 7.57 26.72
CA ASP A 49 -20.08 8.41 27.78
C ASP A 49 -20.43 7.63 29.07
N THR A 50 -20.38 6.31 29.02
CA THR A 50 -20.56 5.39 30.16
C THR A 50 -19.34 5.28 31.08
N GLN A 51 -18.25 6.06 30.84
CA GLN A 51 -16.97 5.95 31.52
C GLN A 51 -16.26 4.59 31.35
N GLU A 52 -16.74 3.73 30.45
CA GLU A 52 -16.05 2.50 30.06
C GLU A 52 -15.00 2.84 29.00
N ALA A 53 -13.72 2.72 29.34
CA ALA A 53 -12.64 2.76 28.37
C ALA A 53 -12.66 1.47 27.54
N ARG A 54 -13.01 1.58 26.25
CA ARG A 54 -12.91 0.49 25.29
C ARG A 54 -11.72 0.70 24.38
N GLU A 55 -10.86 -0.30 24.28
CA GLU A 55 -9.77 -0.27 23.31
C GLU A 55 -10.27 -0.80 21.96
N ARG A 56 -10.22 0.04 20.94
CA ARG A 56 -10.48 -0.34 19.55
C ARG A 56 -9.14 -0.48 18.82
N THR A 57 -8.94 -1.60 18.15
CA THR A 57 -7.75 -1.82 17.33
C THR A 57 -8.14 -1.74 15.86
N ASP A 58 -7.69 -0.69 15.18
CA ASP A 58 -7.91 -0.45 13.77
C ASP A 58 -6.65 -0.76 12.97
N LEU A 59 -6.83 -1.46 11.87
CA LEU A 59 -5.80 -1.73 10.90
C LEU A 59 -5.85 -0.71 9.77
N GLN A 60 -4.73 -0.06 9.50
CA GLN A 60 -4.49 0.78 8.34
C GLN A 60 -3.58 0.06 7.34
N LEU A 61 -4.06 -0.10 6.11
CA LEU A 61 -3.29 -0.66 5.01
C LEU A 61 -2.82 0.46 4.08
N ASP A 62 -1.51 0.59 3.90
CA ASP A 62 -0.90 1.56 3.01
C ASP A 62 -0.40 0.84 1.75
N VAL A 63 -1.03 1.09 0.61
CA VAL A 63 -0.57 0.59 -0.69
C VAL A 63 0.58 1.48 -1.18
N THR A 64 1.77 0.92 -1.27
CA THR A 64 3.03 1.61 -1.62
C THR A 64 3.55 1.24 -3.00
N GLY A 65 3.09 0.13 -3.57
CA GLY A 65 3.52 -0.33 -4.89
C GLY A 65 2.57 -1.33 -5.53
N TYR A 66 2.89 -1.76 -6.76
CA TYR A 66 2.17 -2.82 -7.44
C TYR A 66 3.09 -3.59 -8.40
N VAL A 67 2.73 -4.84 -8.69
CA VAL A 67 3.36 -5.64 -9.75
C VAL A 67 2.32 -5.99 -10.80
N SER A 68 2.50 -5.48 -12.01
CA SER A 68 1.63 -5.78 -13.14
C SER A 68 2.08 -7.02 -13.90
N THR A 69 1.15 -7.86 -14.33
CA THR A 69 1.45 -8.95 -15.27
C THR A 69 0.74 -8.77 -16.61
N ASN A 70 1.39 -9.14 -17.71
CA ASN A 70 0.76 -9.27 -19.03
C ASN A 70 0.26 -10.69 -19.31
N GLN A 71 0.55 -11.64 -18.42
CA GLN A 71 0.14 -13.01 -18.56
C GLN A 71 -1.24 -13.19 -17.94
N LYS A 72 -2.11 -13.91 -18.64
CA LYS A 72 -3.40 -14.31 -18.10
C LYS A 72 -3.15 -15.32 -16.98
N ASP A 73 -3.80 -15.14 -15.83
CA ASP A 73 -3.74 -16.10 -14.72
C ASP A 73 -2.29 -16.33 -14.23
N ALA A 74 -1.54 -15.23 -14.13
CA ALA A 74 -0.10 -15.29 -13.81
C ALA A 74 0.16 -15.73 -12.37
N PHE A 75 -0.71 -15.37 -11.43
CA PHE A 75 -0.47 -15.56 -9.99
C PHE A 75 -1.35 -16.63 -9.36
N TYR A 76 -2.30 -17.18 -10.11
CA TYR A 76 -3.29 -18.11 -9.60
C TYR A 76 -3.71 -19.11 -10.66
N GLU A 77 -4.29 -20.23 -10.23
CA GLU A 77 -4.82 -21.24 -11.14
C GLU A 77 -6.20 -20.81 -11.69
N PRO A 78 -6.44 -20.85 -13.02
CA PRO A 78 -7.66 -20.30 -13.63
C PRO A 78 -8.98 -20.91 -13.13
N LEU A 79 -8.98 -22.21 -12.83
CA LEU A 79 -10.18 -22.96 -12.48
C LEU A 79 -10.54 -22.83 -11.00
N THR A 80 -9.53 -22.86 -10.13
CA THR A 80 -9.71 -22.89 -8.68
C THR A 80 -9.55 -21.50 -8.05
N GLY A 81 -8.82 -20.59 -8.69
CA GLY A 81 -8.42 -19.31 -8.10
C GLY A 81 -7.35 -19.45 -7.03
N THR A 82 -6.75 -20.63 -6.86
CA THR A 82 -5.70 -20.87 -5.87
C THR A 82 -4.44 -20.12 -6.24
N MET A 83 -3.82 -19.46 -5.24
CA MET A 83 -2.61 -18.68 -5.46
C MET A 83 -1.41 -19.59 -5.70
N ASN A 84 -0.58 -19.27 -6.69
CA ASN A 84 0.67 -19.97 -6.95
C ASN A 84 1.82 -19.27 -6.22
N ALA A 85 2.19 -19.83 -5.06
CA ALA A 85 3.22 -19.28 -4.18
C ALA A 85 4.56 -19.04 -4.90
N THR A 86 4.98 -19.96 -5.77
CA THR A 86 6.24 -19.85 -6.52
C THR A 86 6.21 -18.66 -7.48
N LYS A 87 5.12 -18.51 -8.25
CA LYS A 87 4.99 -17.40 -9.20
C LYS A 87 4.83 -16.05 -8.49
N ILE A 88 4.18 -16.03 -7.33
CA ILE A 88 4.13 -14.83 -6.48
C ILE A 88 5.53 -14.49 -6.01
N ALA A 89 6.26 -15.46 -5.44
CA ALA A 89 7.61 -15.26 -4.94
C ALA A 89 8.56 -14.79 -6.05
N GLU A 90 8.51 -15.38 -7.24
CA GLU A 90 9.28 -14.91 -8.40
C GLU A 90 8.94 -13.44 -8.73
N ALA A 91 7.66 -13.12 -8.84
CA ALA A 91 7.20 -11.78 -9.19
C ALA A 91 7.48 -10.71 -8.11
N THR A 92 7.59 -11.11 -6.84
CA THR A 92 7.89 -10.19 -5.73
C THR A 92 9.38 -10.17 -5.36
N SER A 93 10.16 -11.21 -5.71
CA SER A 93 11.57 -11.35 -5.35
C SER A 93 12.48 -10.28 -5.94
N GLU A 94 12.22 -9.85 -7.18
CA GLU A 94 12.99 -8.81 -7.86
C GLU A 94 12.64 -7.40 -7.37
N VAL A 95 11.38 -7.18 -6.94
CA VAL A 95 10.85 -5.84 -6.66
C VAL A 95 10.89 -5.49 -5.17
N ASN A 96 10.86 -6.47 -4.25
CA ASN A 96 10.48 -6.19 -2.86
C ASN A 96 11.19 -7.01 -1.79
N ARG A 97 12.36 -6.54 -1.35
CA ARG A 97 12.84 -6.88 0.01
C ARG A 97 12.19 -6.05 1.12
N ARG A 98 11.45 -4.98 0.76
CA ARG A 98 10.96 -3.98 1.74
C ARG A 98 9.44 -3.90 1.88
N HIS A 99 8.66 -4.31 0.87
CA HIS A 99 7.21 -4.21 0.92
C HIS A 99 6.55 -5.57 0.88
N ARG A 100 5.52 -5.75 1.70
CA ARG A 100 4.75 -7.00 1.76
C ARG A 100 3.61 -6.94 0.76
N MET A 101 3.15 -8.10 0.31
CA MET A 101 1.93 -8.16 -0.48
C MET A 101 0.74 -7.84 0.43
N VAL A 102 -0.12 -6.92 0.01
CA VAL A 102 -1.31 -6.50 0.77
C VAL A 102 -2.61 -6.81 0.04
N GLY A 103 -2.54 -7.07 -1.26
CA GLY A 103 -3.75 -7.29 -2.04
C GLY A 103 -3.51 -7.58 -3.51
N TRP A 104 -4.57 -7.41 -4.28
CA TRP A 104 -4.63 -7.65 -5.71
C TRP A 104 -5.47 -6.57 -6.37
N TYR A 105 -5.19 -6.24 -7.63
CA TYR A 105 -6.06 -5.38 -8.42
C TYR A 105 -6.42 -6.04 -9.75
N VAL A 106 -7.60 -5.69 -10.25
CA VAL A 106 -8.11 -6.15 -11.53
C VAL A 106 -8.84 -5.02 -12.24
N ALA A 107 -8.62 -4.89 -13.53
CA ALA A 107 -9.32 -3.96 -14.39
C ALA A 107 -10.14 -4.69 -15.45
N ARG A 108 -11.32 -4.15 -15.71
CA ARG A 108 -12.33 -4.71 -16.59
C ARG A 108 -12.95 -3.63 -17.46
N ASN A 109 -13.30 -4.01 -18.68
CA ASN A 109 -14.14 -3.19 -19.56
C ASN A 109 -15.61 -3.50 -19.28
N THR A 110 -16.04 -3.24 -18.05
CA THR A 110 -17.41 -3.46 -17.59
C THR A 110 -17.80 -2.28 -16.73
N ALA A 111 -19.04 -1.80 -16.80
CA ALA A 111 -19.54 -0.70 -15.98
C ALA A 111 -19.73 -1.04 -14.48
N SER A 112 -19.17 -2.14 -14.00
CA SER A 112 -19.36 -2.64 -12.63
C SER A 112 -18.02 -2.75 -11.92
N THR A 113 -17.94 -2.12 -10.75
CA THR A 113 -16.84 -2.28 -9.78
C THR A 113 -17.07 -3.44 -8.82
N LYS A 114 -18.13 -4.24 -9.03
CA LYS A 114 -18.43 -5.42 -8.18
C LYS A 114 -17.45 -6.56 -8.49
N PRO A 115 -16.90 -7.23 -7.46
CA PRO A 115 -16.11 -8.43 -7.65
C PRO A 115 -16.92 -9.54 -8.32
N SER A 116 -16.29 -10.31 -9.22
CA SER A 116 -16.90 -11.56 -9.70
C SER A 116 -16.66 -12.70 -8.72
N LEU A 117 -17.35 -13.83 -8.90
CA LEU A 117 -17.10 -15.04 -8.10
C LEU A 117 -15.62 -15.47 -8.13
N ARG A 118 -14.97 -15.30 -9.29
CA ARG A 118 -13.54 -15.59 -9.44
C ARG A 118 -12.68 -14.64 -8.61
N ASP A 119 -13.04 -13.36 -8.57
CA ASP A 119 -12.29 -12.40 -7.77
C ASP A 119 -12.39 -12.71 -6.28
N LEU A 120 -13.58 -13.12 -5.83
CA LEU A 120 -13.81 -13.51 -4.44
C LEU A 120 -13.04 -14.79 -4.07
N ALA A 121 -12.96 -15.77 -4.96
CA ALA A 121 -12.15 -16.97 -4.77
C ALA A 121 -10.66 -16.62 -4.63
N ILE A 122 -10.13 -15.79 -5.54
CA ILE A 122 -8.74 -15.30 -5.49
C ILE A 122 -8.51 -14.53 -4.20
N LEU A 123 -9.40 -13.60 -3.84
CA LEU A 123 -9.27 -12.80 -2.63
C LEU A 123 -9.25 -13.65 -1.35
N ARG A 124 -10.04 -14.74 -1.31
CA ARG A 124 -10.02 -15.71 -0.22
C ARG A 124 -8.68 -16.42 -0.11
N HIS A 125 -8.22 -17.01 -1.21
CA HIS A 125 -6.95 -17.73 -1.26
C HIS A 125 -5.75 -16.81 -1.02
N LEU A 126 -5.84 -15.55 -1.45
CA LEU A 126 -4.84 -14.52 -1.16
C LEU A 126 -4.79 -14.22 0.34
N GLY A 127 -5.95 -14.07 0.99
CA GLY A 127 -6.01 -13.93 2.44
C GLY A 127 -5.40 -15.12 3.19
N ASP A 128 -5.65 -16.35 2.72
CA ASP A 128 -5.02 -17.55 3.29
C ASP A 128 -3.49 -17.55 3.10
N TYR A 129 -3.02 -17.16 1.93
CA TYR A 129 -1.59 -17.06 1.61
C TYR A 129 -0.86 -15.99 2.45
N LEU A 130 -1.46 -14.81 2.63
CA LEU A 130 -0.87 -13.76 3.49
C LEU A 130 -0.79 -14.20 4.95
N ARG A 131 -1.75 -14.99 5.42
CA ARG A 131 -1.73 -15.57 6.76
C ARG A 131 -0.65 -16.62 6.95
N SER A 132 -0.38 -17.45 5.93
CA SER A 132 0.66 -18.49 6.03
C SER A 132 2.06 -17.89 5.98
N THR A 133 2.29 -16.92 5.08
CA THR A 133 3.60 -16.26 4.91
C THR A 133 3.99 -15.43 6.13
N SER A 134 3.04 -14.77 6.80
CA SER A 134 3.32 -14.07 8.06
C SER A 134 3.91 -15.02 9.11
N ARG A 135 3.42 -16.26 9.21
CA ARG A 135 3.88 -17.23 10.23
C ARG A 135 5.29 -17.77 9.98
N GLU A 136 5.72 -17.82 8.71
CA GLU A 136 7.05 -18.33 8.34
C GLU A 136 8.15 -17.31 8.65
N ASP A 137 7.89 -16.02 8.37
CA ASP A 137 8.77 -14.90 8.78
C ASP A 137 9.04 -14.95 10.31
N ASP A 138 8.03 -15.32 11.09
CA ASP A 138 8.11 -15.42 12.56
C ASP A 138 9.01 -16.56 13.02
N ALA A 139 8.89 -17.72 12.36
CA ALA A 139 9.68 -18.90 12.68
C ALA A 139 11.16 -18.69 12.35
N GLU A 140 11.47 -17.94 11.28
CA GLU A 140 12.84 -17.55 10.94
C GLU A 140 13.40 -16.50 11.90
N ALA A 141 12.62 -15.46 12.25
CA ALA A 141 13.04 -14.44 13.21
C ALA A 141 13.37 -15.04 14.60
N LEU A 142 12.53 -15.96 15.09
CA LEU A 142 12.75 -16.65 16.36
C LEU A 142 13.96 -17.60 16.34
N ARG A 143 14.33 -18.16 15.17
CA ARG A 143 15.56 -18.95 15.02
C ARG A 143 16.82 -18.08 15.00
N GLY A 144 16.71 -16.85 14.50
CA GLY A 144 17.82 -15.88 14.44
C GLY A 144 18.19 -15.22 15.79
N GLU A 145 17.28 -15.18 16.76
CA GLU A 145 17.47 -14.46 18.04
C GLU A 145 17.99 -15.32 19.22
N SER A 146 18.58 -16.48 18.95
CA SER A 146 19.24 -17.30 19.98
C SER A 146 20.62 -16.75 20.42
N ARG A 147 20.66 -15.52 20.96
CA ARG A 147 21.82 -14.98 21.71
C ARG A 147 21.40 -14.24 22.99
N THR A 148 21.54 -14.96 24.10
CA THR A 148 21.66 -14.57 25.52
C THR A 148 20.67 -13.56 26.13
N PRO A 149 19.95 -13.93 27.22
CA PRO A 149 19.08 -13.01 27.94
C PRO A 149 19.84 -12.23 29.00
N SER A 150 19.73 -10.91 29.00
CA SER A 150 20.14 -10.07 30.12
C SER A 150 19.22 -8.85 30.24
N GLU A 151 18.64 -8.73 31.44
CA GLU A 151 17.98 -7.58 32.05
C GLU A 151 16.55 -7.18 31.60
N ALA A 152 15.60 -7.72 32.37
CA ALA A 152 14.25 -7.20 32.53
C ALA A 152 14.26 -5.88 33.34
N LYS A 153 13.63 -4.82 32.82
CA LYS A 153 13.12 -3.70 33.62
C LYS A 153 11.74 -3.22 33.14
N LYS A 154 10.76 -3.53 34.00
CA LYS A 154 9.62 -2.74 34.51
C LYS A 154 8.91 -1.75 33.57
N SER A 155 7.63 -2.05 33.36
CA SER A 155 6.59 -1.28 32.70
C SER A 155 6.24 0.05 33.41
N THR A 156 5.84 1.05 32.63
CA THR A 156 4.90 2.10 33.05
C THR A 156 4.15 2.64 31.83
N SER A 157 2.87 2.92 32.05
CA SER A 157 1.76 3.15 31.12
C SER A 157 1.75 4.49 30.38
N GLY A 158 1.12 4.51 29.19
CA GLY A 158 0.59 5.72 28.53
C GLY A 158 1.35 6.17 27.30
N THR A 159 1.26 5.41 26.20
CA THR A 159 1.80 5.81 24.89
C THR A 159 0.97 5.17 23.78
N THR A 160 0.50 5.99 22.83
CA THR A 160 0.12 5.58 21.49
C THR A 160 1.30 4.83 20.91
N LEU A 161 1.21 3.51 20.86
CA LEU A 161 2.29 2.65 20.43
C LEU A 161 2.16 2.51 18.92
N ASP A 162 2.85 3.38 18.18
CA ASP A 162 2.99 3.28 16.73
C ASP A 162 3.94 2.11 16.44
N ARG A 163 3.43 0.88 16.62
CA ARG A 163 4.16 -0.35 16.29
C ARG A 163 4.17 -0.48 14.78
N ARG A 164 5.25 -0.01 14.17
CA ARG A 164 5.58 -0.34 12.79
C ARG A 164 5.78 -1.85 12.68
N GLY A 165 4.71 -2.55 12.30
CA GLY A 165 4.63 -3.88 11.69
C GLY A 165 5.71 -4.91 12.01
N LYS A 166 6.10 -5.08 13.28
CA LYS A 166 6.88 -6.24 13.74
C LYS A 166 6.10 -7.15 14.68
N ASP A 167 4.81 -6.86 14.94
CA ASP A 167 3.98 -7.79 15.69
C ASP A 167 3.44 -8.89 14.74
N PRO A 168 3.92 -10.14 14.92
CA PRO A 168 3.84 -11.22 13.94
C PRO A 168 2.46 -11.89 13.82
N ALA A 169 1.57 -11.67 14.78
CA ALA A 169 0.32 -12.40 14.92
C ALA A 169 -0.91 -11.76 14.23
N LEU A 170 -0.72 -10.62 13.56
CA LEU A 170 -1.82 -9.86 12.95
C LEU A 170 -2.02 -10.29 11.50
N ALA A 171 -2.80 -11.35 11.32
CA ALA A 171 -3.40 -11.70 10.05
C ALA A 171 -4.27 -10.53 9.54
N PHE A 172 -3.76 -9.72 8.63
CA PHE A 172 -4.55 -8.66 8.00
C PHE A 172 -5.36 -9.19 6.81
N PRO A 173 -6.57 -8.64 6.57
CA PRO A 173 -7.38 -9.03 5.41
C PRO A 173 -6.70 -8.55 4.12
N ALA A 174 -6.62 -9.45 3.13
CA ALA A 174 -6.24 -9.07 1.78
C ALA A 174 -7.26 -8.09 1.20
N VAL A 175 -6.78 -7.11 0.42
CA VAL A 175 -7.65 -6.15 -0.29
C VAL A 175 -7.67 -6.40 -1.79
N LEU A 176 -8.79 -6.03 -2.42
CA LEU A 176 -9.02 -6.10 -3.85
C LEU A 176 -9.42 -4.73 -4.39
N ILE A 177 -8.65 -4.15 -5.31
CA ILE A 177 -9.05 -2.95 -6.05
C ILE A 177 -9.59 -3.36 -7.43
N VAL A 178 -10.88 -3.11 -7.67
CA VAL A 178 -11.53 -3.36 -8.96
C VAL A 178 -11.65 -2.06 -9.74
N PHE A 179 -11.03 -2.00 -10.91
CA PHE A 179 -11.18 -0.92 -11.88
C PHE A 179 -12.20 -1.30 -12.96
N SER A 180 -13.09 -0.35 -13.25
CA SER A 180 -14.16 -0.42 -14.25
C SER A 180 -13.92 0.68 -15.27
N LEU A 181 -13.57 0.29 -16.49
CA LEU A 181 -13.42 1.19 -17.63
C LEU A 181 -14.74 1.29 -18.39
N ASP A 182 -15.39 2.46 -18.31
CA ASP A 182 -16.58 2.78 -19.10
C ASP A 182 -16.12 3.38 -20.44
N LEU A 183 -15.81 2.50 -21.38
CA LEU A 183 -15.45 2.83 -22.75
C LEU A 183 -16.74 2.99 -23.57
N ARG A 184 -17.48 4.07 -23.35
CA ARG A 184 -18.68 4.37 -24.16
C ARG A 184 -18.29 4.65 -25.61
N SER A 185 -19.20 4.31 -26.53
CA SER A 185 -19.00 4.45 -27.97
C SER A 185 -18.91 5.90 -28.47
N SER A 186 -19.42 6.88 -27.71
CA SER A 186 -19.22 8.31 -27.99
C SER A 186 -17.94 8.79 -27.30
N SER A 187 -16.93 9.16 -28.08
CA SER A 187 -15.57 9.49 -27.66
C SER A 187 -15.41 10.70 -26.73
N GLU A 188 -16.49 11.37 -26.33
CA GLU A 188 -16.43 12.63 -25.58
C GLU A 188 -16.19 12.44 -24.08
N ALA A 189 -16.52 11.27 -23.52
CA ALA A 189 -16.29 10.99 -22.11
C ALA A 189 -15.88 9.53 -21.88
N GLN A 190 -14.68 9.34 -21.33
CA GLN A 190 -14.22 8.05 -20.81
C GLN A 190 -14.27 8.09 -19.29
N GLY A 191 -14.99 7.14 -18.69
CA GLY A 191 -15.11 7.02 -17.25
C GLY A 191 -14.19 5.93 -16.70
N ILE A 192 -13.48 6.21 -15.61
CA ILE A 192 -12.77 5.20 -14.83
C ILE A 192 -13.33 5.21 -13.42
N SER A 193 -13.96 4.10 -13.04
CA SER A 193 -14.48 3.89 -11.70
C SER A 193 -13.64 2.84 -11.00
N TYR A 194 -13.43 2.99 -9.69
CA TYR A 194 -12.74 1.98 -8.89
C TYR A 194 -13.41 1.79 -7.53
N ALA A 195 -13.26 0.59 -6.97
CA ALA A 195 -13.71 0.28 -5.61
C ALA A 195 -12.73 -0.69 -4.94
N CYS A 196 -12.53 -0.50 -3.63
CA CYS A 196 -11.73 -1.39 -2.80
C CYS A 196 -12.66 -2.35 -2.06
N HIS A 197 -12.32 -3.63 -2.04
CA HIS A 197 -13.09 -4.70 -1.40
C HIS A 197 -12.17 -5.54 -0.52
N TYR A 198 -12.74 -6.13 0.52
CA TYR A 198 -12.05 -7.12 1.35
C TYR A 198 -13.05 -8.15 1.85
N LEU A 199 -12.56 -9.29 2.32
CA LEU A 199 -13.38 -10.28 2.99
C LEU A 199 -13.38 -9.99 4.49
N SER A 200 -14.56 -9.65 5.02
CA SER A 200 -14.74 -9.50 6.45
C SER A 200 -14.99 -10.88 7.06
N PRO A 201 -14.30 -11.26 8.14
CA PRO A 201 -14.70 -12.44 8.90
C PRO A 201 -16.15 -12.24 9.37
N ALA A 202 -17.01 -13.23 9.13
CA ALA A 202 -18.41 -13.17 9.53
C ALA A 202 -18.52 -12.79 11.02
N ALA A 203 -19.49 -11.93 11.36
CA ALA A 203 -19.76 -11.62 12.75
C ALA A 203 -19.94 -12.93 13.56
N PRO A 204 -19.44 -12.99 14.80
CA PRO A 204 -19.41 -14.23 15.61
C PRO A 204 -20.79 -14.82 15.98
N PHE A 205 -21.88 -14.28 15.44
CA PHE A 205 -23.26 -14.69 15.73
C PHE A 205 -23.84 -15.72 14.75
N SER A 206 -23.10 -16.20 13.74
CA SER A 206 -23.56 -17.34 12.93
C SER A 206 -23.04 -18.65 13.52
N SER A 207 -23.90 -19.37 14.24
CA SER A 207 -23.63 -20.69 14.82
C SER A 207 -23.52 -21.84 13.80
N SER A 208 -23.39 -21.54 12.51
CA SER A 208 -23.11 -22.57 11.50
C SER A 208 -21.61 -22.66 11.25
N GLU A 209 -21.07 -23.88 11.20
CA GLU A 209 -19.68 -24.20 10.83
C GLU A 209 -19.27 -23.70 9.41
N SER A 210 -20.21 -23.06 8.70
CA SER A 210 -19.97 -22.34 7.46
C SER A 210 -20.00 -20.83 7.73
N ALA A 211 -18.97 -20.28 8.37
CA ALA A 211 -18.83 -18.82 8.50
C ALA A 211 -18.89 -18.21 7.09
N SER A 212 -20.01 -17.56 6.76
CA SER A 212 -20.20 -16.98 5.43
C SER A 212 -19.30 -15.75 5.32
N LEU A 213 -18.20 -15.88 4.57
CA LEU A 213 -17.33 -14.75 4.25
C LEU A 213 -18.15 -13.75 3.43
N ALA A 214 -18.54 -12.64 4.06
CA ALA A 214 -19.15 -11.51 3.38
C ALA A 214 -18.04 -10.62 2.82
N TYR A 215 -18.08 -10.34 1.52
CA TYR A 215 -17.25 -9.28 0.98
C TYR A 215 -17.87 -7.93 1.34
N GLN A 216 -17.02 -6.97 1.68
CA GLN A 216 -17.42 -5.61 2.00
C GLN A 216 -16.63 -4.64 1.13
N THR A 217 -17.31 -3.58 0.68
CA THR A 217 -16.66 -2.46 0.01
C THR A 217 -16.10 -1.53 1.08
N HIS A 218 -14.81 -1.22 0.97
CA HIS A 218 -14.11 -0.32 1.87
C HIS A 218 -13.78 0.99 1.14
N LEU A 219 -13.74 2.10 1.88
CA LEU A 219 -13.23 3.36 1.35
C LEU A 219 -11.73 3.25 1.06
N LEU A 220 -11.33 3.60 -0.16
CA LEU A 220 -9.93 3.77 -0.55
C LEU A 220 -9.58 5.26 -0.45
N LYS A 221 -8.83 5.66 0.58
CA LYS A 221 -8.42 7.05 0.76
C LYS A 221 -7.21 7.35 -0.11
N VAL A 222 -7.36 8.35 -0.98
CA VAL A 222 -6.26 8.85 -1.81
C VAL A 222 -5.54 9.95 -1.04
N ARG A 223 -4.26 9.73 -0.72
CA ARG A 223 -3.43 10.76 -0.09
C ARG A 223 -3.19 11.90 -1.06
N ASN A 224 -3.55 13.09 -0.62
CA ASN A 224 -3.34 14.34 -1.35
C ASN A 224 -2.85 15.42 -0.37
N VAL A 225 -2.26 16.48 -0.92
CA VAL A 225 -1.66 17.56 -0.10
C VAL A 225 -2.68 18.24 0.81
N SER A 226 -3.94 18.35 0.38
CA SER A 226 -4.99 19.03 1.15
C SER A 226 -5.48 18.25 2.38
N HIS A 227 -5.47 16.91 2.36
CA HIS A 227 -6.01 16.10 3.45
C HIS A 227 -5.01 15.81 4.58
N ASP A 228 -3.71 15.88 4.27
CA ASP A 228 -2.62 15.57 5.21
C ASP A 228 -1.85 16.83 5.63
N SER A 229 -2.20 18.02 5.12
CA SER A 229 -1.65 19.29 5.56
C SER A 229 -2.38 19.79 6.81
N THR A 230 -1.63 19.97 7.90
CA THR A 230 -2.11 20.62 9.14
C THR A 230 -1.88 22.13 9.13
N ALA A 231 -1.57 22.72 7.97
CA ALA A 231 -1.17 24.12 7.87
C ALA A 231 -2.38 25.06 8.02
N GLU A 232 -2.74 25.37 9.26
CA GLU A 232 -3.36 26.66 9.57
C GLU A 232 -2.24 27.69 9.74
N TYR A 233 -2.03 28.53 8.72
CA TYR A 233 -1.26 29.75 8.92
C TYR A 233 -2.12 30.67 9.80
N GLN A 234 -1.81 30.76 11.09
CA GLN A 234 -2.32 31.84 11.92
C GLN A 234 -1.80 33.16 11.34
N ALA A 235 -2.61 33.82 10.51
CA ALA A 235 -2.40 35.20 10.17
C ALA A 235 -2.42 35.97 11.49
N TYR A 236 -1.30 36.59 11.84
CA TYR A 236 -1.18 37.40 13.05
C TYR A 236 -2.05 38.65 12.91
N THR A 237 -3.36 38.52 13.11
CA THR A 237 -4.31 39.64 13.24
C THR A 237 -4.37 40.04 14.71
N GLY A 238 -3.25 40.54 15.24
CA GLY A 238 -3.12 40.99 16.62
C GLY A 238 -2.60 42.42 16.67
N GLY A 239 -3.44 43.37 16.25
CA GLY A 239 -3.20 44.79 16.48
C GLY A 239 -3.39 45.14 17.96
N THR A 240 -2.30 45.60 18.59
CA THR A 240 -2.19 46.39 19.82
C THR A 240 -2.76 45.85 21.14
N TYR A 241 -1.84 45.50 22.06
CA TYR A 241 -1.76 46.12 23.39
C TYR A 241 -0.27 46.25 23.79
N PRO A 242 0.32 47.47 23.86
CA PRO A 242 1.58 47.66 24.55
C PRO A 242 1.25 47.97 26.00
N SER A 243 1.51 47.06 26.94
CA SER A 243 1.72 47.41 28.36
C SER A 243 2.08 46.21 29.23
N LEU A 244 3.25 46.35 29.85
CA LEU A 244 3.62 45.87 31.18
C LEU A 244 3.98 44.39 31.32
N LEU A 245 5.29 44.16 31.16
CA LEU A 245 6.07 43.28 32.03
C LEU A 245 5.52 43.29 33.46
N SER A 246 5.10 42.13 33.95
CA SER A 246 5.13 41.84 35.39
C SER A 246 5.37 40.36 35.65
N PRO A 247 6.11 40.02 36.73
CA PRO A 247 6.73 38.73 36.92
C PRO A 247 5.88 37.85 37.83
N HIS A 248 5.51 36.64 37.39
CA HIS A 248 4.89 35.64 38.26
C HIS A 248 5.44 34.27 37.87
N SER A 249 6.38 33.75 38.67
CA SER A 249 6.14 32.90 39.85
C SER A 249 5.65 31.50 39.48
N SER A 250 6.51 30.55 39.79
CA SER A 250 6.45 29.10 39.63
C SER A 250 5.16 28.41 40.12
N LEU A 251 4.66 27.45 39.32
CA LEU A 251 4.12 26.16 39.76
C LEU A 251 4.05 25.19 38.55
N PRO A 252 4.28 23.87 38.72
CA PRO A 252 4.45 22.94 37.60
C PRO A 252 3.15 22.21 37.27
N SER A 253 2.65 22.38 36.06
CA SER A 253 1.57 21.57 35.50
C SER A 253 2.17 20.48 34.61
N ARG A 254 2.14 19.24 35.12
CA ARG A 254 2.47 18.02 34.38
C ARG A 254 1.34 17.72 33.40
N THR A 255 1.62 17.83 32.11
CA THR A 255 0.86 17.15 31.04
C THR A 255 1.86 16.55 30.06
N SER A 256 1.95 15.22 30.08
CA SER A 256 2.79 14.43 29.21
C SER A 256 2.06 14.14 27.89
N GLN A 257 2.47 14.79 26.80
CA GLN A 257 2.20 14.33 25.43
C GLN A 257 3.33 13.37 24.99
N PRO A 258 3.03 12.21 24.37
CA PRO A 258 4.05 11.40 23.74
C PRO A 258 4.25 11.81 22.27
N SER A 259 5.43 12.35 21.95
CA SER A 259 5.91 12.46 20.56
C SER A 259 6.36 11.10 20.04
N ALA A 260 5.84 10.70 18.89
CA ALA A 260 6.35 9.59 18.09
C ALA A 260 7.77 9.95 17.57
N ARG A 261 8.75 9.11 17.90
CA ARG A 261 10.12 9.17 17.38
C ARG A 261 10.19 8.46 16.03
N MET A 262 10.48 9.20 14.98
CA MET A 262 11.11 8.66 13.76
C MET A 262 12.57 8.26 14.07
N PRO A 263 13.14 7.24 13.41
CA PRO A 263 14.54 6.88 13.56
C PRO A 263 15.40 7.97 12.91
N SER A 264 16.05 8.79 13.73
CA SER A 264 17.05 9.75 13.29
C SER A 264 18.45 9.09 13.33
N PRO A 265 19.36 9.38 12.39
CA PRO A 265 20.78 9.14 12.60
C PRO A 265 21.24 9.98 13.80
N VAL A 266 22.29 9.53 14.48
CA VAL A 266 22.83 10.10 15.72
C VAL A 266 22.97 11.63 15.66
N ILE A 267 22.09 12.37 16.33
CA ILE A 267 22.20 13.82 16.60
C ILE A 267 22.31 14.01 18.13
N PRO A 268 23.23 14.84 18.65
CA PRO A 268 23.37 15.10 20.08
C PRO A 268 22.12 15.77 20.67
N SER A 269 21.75 15.38 21.89
CA SER A 269 20.56 15.85 22.59
C SER A 269 20.58 17.35 22.89
N MET A 270 19.65 18.10 22.31
CA MET A 270 19.14 19.35 22.88
C MET A 270 17.61 19.32 22.88
N ARG A 271 17.01 19.42 24.06
CA ARG A 271 15.56 19.66 24.25
C ARG A 271 15.36 21.16 24.46
N PRO A 272 14.59 21.87 23.62
CA PRO A 272 14.01 23.16 23.99
C PRO A 272 12.63 22.97 24.62
N GLY A 273 12.26 23.90 25.50
CA GLY A 273 10.98 23.92 26.22
C GLY A 273 9.82 24.46 25.36
N LEU A 274 8.60 24.08 25.73
CA LEU A 274 7.34 24.31 25.00
C LEU A 274 6.93 25.80 24.82
N ALA A 275 7.74 26.76 25.25
CA ALA A 275 7.44 28.20 25.16
C ALA A 275 7.96 28.86 23.88
N ASP A 276 8.74 28.16 23.06
CA ASP A 276 9.39 28.73 21.87
C ASP A 276 8.56 28.63 20.57
N PHE A 277 7.37 28.00 20.61
CA PHE A 277 6.53 27.82 19.42
C PHE A 277 5.75 29.08 18.96
N ALA A 278 5.80 30.18 19.72
CA ALA A 278 5.06 31.41 19.41
C ALA A 278 5.96 32.57 18.90
N ARG A 279 7.21 32.30 18.53
CA ARG A 279 8.10 33.28 17.88
C ARG A 279 8.56 32.74 16.53
N ALA A 280 8.69 33.64 15.55
CA ALA A 280 9.26 33.34 14.23
C ALA A 280 10.49 32.43 14.38
N ILE A 281 10.49 31.29 13.69
CA ILE A 281 11.60 30.33 13.70
C ILE A 281 12.85 31.11 13.27
N PRO A 282 13.84 31.35 14.15
CA PRO A 282 15.02 32.09 13.77
C PRO A 282 15.84 31.27 12.76
N PRO A 283 16.52 31.91 11.79
CA PRO A 283 17.41 31.21 10.85
C PRO A 283 18.53 30.57 11.68
N PRO A 284 18.53 29.23 11.79
CA PRO A 284 19.08 28.38 10.72
C PRO A 284 18.14 27.30 10.14
N HIS A 285 16.93 27.11 10.68
CA HIS A 285 16.13 25.93 10.30
C HIS A 285 15.43 26.04 8.94
N VAL A 286 15.03 27.24 8.50
CA VAL A 286 14.46 27.44 7.16
C VAL A 286 15.47 27.10 6.08
N THR A 287 16.71 27.57 6.23
CA THR A 287 17.81 27.26 5.30
C THR A 287 18.19 25.78 5.29
N GLU A 288 18.08 25.07 6.42
CA GLU A 288 18.29 23.62 6.47
C GLU A 288 17.19 22.87 5.72
N TYR A 289 15.91 23.22 5.91
CA TYR A 289 14.80 22.59 5.19
C TYR A 289 14.82 22.89 3.69
N GLU A 290 15.19 24.10 3.29
CA GLU A 290 15.39 24.46 1.88
C GLU A 290 16.52 23.62 1.25
N LEU A 291 17.65 23.48 1.95
CA LEU A 291 18.75 22.63 1.48
C LEU A 291 18.34 21.16 1.36
N TYR A 292 17.57 20.63 2.31
CA TYR A 292 17.03 19.27 2.23
C TYR A 292 16.06 19.12 1.05
N LEU A 293 15.22 20.13 0.80
CA LEU A 293 14.31 20.12 -0.33
C LEU A 293 15.08 20.12 -1.66
N ASP A 294 16.11 20.94 -1.79
CA ASP A 294 16.96 21.00 -2.98
C ASP A 294 17.65 19.65 -3.24
N GLN A 295 18.20 19.01 -2.20
CA GLN A 295 18.79 17.67 -2.31
C GLN A 295 17.78 16.60 -2.74
N ILE A 296 16.55 16.66 -2.20
CA ILE A 296 15.48 15.75 -2.61
C ILE A 296 15.10 16.00 -4.07
N LEU A 297 14.98 17.25 -4.49
CA LEU A 297 14.64 17.61 -5.87
C LEU A 297 15.73 17.17 -6.85
N GLU A 298 17.00 17.37 -6.51
CA GLU A 298 18.14 16.88 -7.31
C GLU A 298 18.11 15.36 -7.45
N HIS A 299 17.89 14.64 -6.34
CA HIS A 299 17.76 13.19 -6.37
C HIS A 299 16.57 12.72 -7.23
N LEU A 300 15.41 13.40 -7.11
CA LEU A 300 14.23 13.09 -7.91
C LEU A 300 14.47 13.33 -9.41
N HIS A 301 15.18 14.39 -9.79
CA HIS A 301 15.55 14.61 -11.19
C HIS A 301 16.47 13.50 -11.71
N GLY A 302 17.46 13.07 -10.92
CA GLY A 302 18.32 11.94 -11.28
C GLY A 302 17.51 10.65 -11.51
N LEU A 303 16.56 10.35 -10.63
CA LEU A 303 15.68 9.20 -10.78
C LEU A 303 14.79 9.29 -12.03
N VAL A 304 14.32 10.48 -12.40
CA VAL A 304 13.53 10.68 -13.63
C VAL A 304 14.36 10.35 -14.87
N ASP A 305 15.63 10.77 -14.91
CA ASP A 305 16.51 10.46 -16.03
C ASP A 305 16.83 8.97 -16.12
N GLU A 306 17.07 8.31 -14.98
CA GLU A 306 17.24 6.85 -14.90
C GLU A 306 16.01 6.10 -15.41
N ILE A 307 14.82 6.43 -14.89
CA ILE A 307 13.55 5.82 -15.32
C ILE A 307 13.34 6.01 -16.82
N ARG A 308 13.64 7.20 -17.35
CA ARG A 308 13.49 7.48 -18.78
C ARG A 308 14.43 6.64 -19.64
N ALA A 309 15.67 6.44 -19.19
CA ALA A 309 16.63 5.57 -19.86
C ALA A 309 16.14 4.11 -19.88
N GLU A 310 15.66 3.61 -18.74
CA GLU A 310 15.10 2.26 -18.61
C GLU A 310 13.83 2.06 -19.46
N GLU A 311 12.93 3.05 -19.50
CA GLU A 311 11.73 3.00 -20.34
C GLU A 311 12.08 2.92 -21.83
N LEU A 312 13.12 3.62 -22.26
CA LEU A 312 13.60 3.59 -23.64
C LEU A 312 14.18 2.22 -23.99
N GLU A 313 14.98 1.63 -23.09
CA GLU A 313 15.50 0.28 -23.24
C GLU A 313 14.38 -0.77 -23.28
N LEU A 314 13.44 -0.71 -22.34
CA LEU A 314 12.29 -1.60 -22.29
C LEU A 314 11.42 -1.51 -23.55
N SER A 315 11.24 -0.30 -24.09
CA SER A 315 10.53 -0.08 -25.36
C SER A 315 11.26 -0.77 -26.53
N ALA A 316 12.59 -0.63 -26.60
CA ALA A 316 13.41 -1.29 -27.62
C ALA A 316 13.33 -2.82 -27.51
N LEU A 317 13.42 -3.37 -26.30
CA LEU A 317 13.29 -4.81 -26.05
C LEU A 317 11.90 -5.34 -26.42
N ARG A 318 10.82 -4.62 -26.07
CA ARG A 318 9.45 -4.99 -26.46
C ARG A 318 9.28 -5.02 -27.98
N LYS A 319 9.84 -4.04 -28.69
CA LYS A 319 9.84 -4.01 -30.16
C LYS A 319 10.59 -5.19 -30.77
N LYS A 320 11.76 -5.54 -30.21
CA LYS A 320 12.54 -6.72 -30.63
C LYS A 320 11.77 -8.02 -30.38
N GLN A 321 11.17 -8.18 -29.20
CA GLN A 321 10.34 -9.33 -28.85
C GLN A 321 9.14 -9.48 -29.81
N GLY A 322 8.47 -8.37 -30.15
CA GLY A 322 7.39 -8.36 -31.12
C GLY A 322 7.82 -8.89 -32.49
N ARG A 323 8.95 -8.39 -33.01
CA ARG A 323 9.53 -8.86 -34.29
C ARG A 323 9.85 -10.36 -34.26
N LEU A 324 10.48 -10.84 -33.21
CA LEU A 324 10.80 -12.27 -33.04
C LEU A 324 9.54 -13.15 -33.01
N LYS A 325 8.49 -12.72 -32.30
CA LYS A 325 7.21 -13.42 -32.28
C LYS A 325 6.56 -13.49 -33.66
N HIS A 326 6.67 -12.42 -34.47
CA HIS A 326 6.16 -12.42 -35.85
C HIS A 326 6.96 -13.35 -36.76
N LEU A 327 8.30 -13.32 -36.71
CA LEU A 327 9.14 -14.22 -37.49
C LEU A 327 8.86 -15.69 -37.17
N LEU A 328 8.75 -16.03 -35.88
CA LEU A 328 8.47 -17.39 -35.44
C LEU A 328 7.08 -17.88 -35.87
N ARG A 329 6.08 -16.98 -35.98
CA ARG A 329 4.77 -17.32 -36.55
C ARG A 329 4.86 -17.58 -38.05
N ALA A 330 5.56 -16.72 -38.79
CA ALA A 330 5.75 -16.87 -40.23
C ALA A 330 6.51 -18.17 -40.59
N GLU A 331 7.52 -18.56 -39.80
CA GLU A 331 8.19 -19.86 -39.97
C GLU A 331 7.27 -21.04 -39.70
N LYS A 332 6.45 -20.98 -38.64
CA LYS A 332 5.47 -22.03 -38.35
C LYS A 332 4.42 -22.19 -39.45
N GLU A 333 4.01 -21.10 -40.09
CA GLU A 333 3.08 -21.13 -41.22
C GLU A 333 3.73 -21.74 -42.48
N LYS A 334 4.98 -21.37 -42.79
CA LYS A 334 5.75 -21.98 -43.88
C LYS A 334 5.95 -23.49 -43.69
N GLY A 335 6.26 -23.93 -42.46
CA GLY A 335 6.46 -25.34 -42.14
C GLY A 335 5.20 -26.20 -42.31
N ARG A 336 4.01 -25.65 -42.07
CA ARG A 336 2.73 -26.36 -42.30
C ARG A 336 2.41 -26.52 -43.79
N GLY A 337 2.74 -25.53 -44.61
CA GLY A 337 2.51 -25.62 -46.08
C GLY A 337 3.30 -26.74 -46.74
N ILE A 338 4.56 -26.94 -46.33
CA ILE A 338 5.44 -27.98 -46.88
C ILE A 338 5.02 -29.40 -46.44
N SER A 339 4.36 -29.53 -45.28
CA SER A 339 3.82 -30.81 -44.81
C SER A 339 2.52 -31.22 -45.52
N GLY A 340 1.70 -30.25 -45.96
CA GLY A 340 0.44 -30.55 -46.65
C GLY A 340 0.63 -30.95 -48.12
N GLU A 341 1.55 -30.31 -48.84
CA GLU A 341 1.79 -30.62 -50.27
C GLU A 341 2.48 -31.98 -50.50
N ARG A 342 3.08 -32.59 -49.47
CA ARG A 342 3.70 -33.91 -49.58
C ARG A 342 2.72 -35.06 -49.46
N GLU A 343 1.57 -34.88 -48.81
CA GLU A 343 0.54 -35.92 -48.73
C GLU A 343 -0.33 -35.98 -50.00
N GLU A 344 -0.51 -34.87 -50.70
CA GLU A 344 -1.30 -34.82 -51.95
C GLU A 344 -0.59 -35.43 -53.18
N LYS A 345 0.71 -35.70 -53.11
CA LYS A 345 1.47 -36.39 -54.17
C LYS A 345 1.71 -37.88 -53.92
N LEU A 346 1.14 -38.43 -52.85
CA LEU A 346 1.29 -39.83 -52.45
C LEU A 346 -0.03 -40.62 -52.45
N VAL A 347 -1.10 -40.07 -53.03
CA VAL A 347 -2.38 -40.77 -53.27
C VAL A 347 -2.59 -41.00 -54.75
#